data_AF-A0A917HTV7-F1
#
_entry.id   AF-A0A917HTV7-F1
#
_cell.length_a   1.000
_cell.length_b   1.000
_cell.length_c   1.000
_cell.angle_alpha   90.00
_cell.angle_beta   90.00
_cell.angle_gamma   90.00
#
_symmetry.space_group_name_H-M   'P 1'
#
loop_
_entity.id
_entity.type
_entity.pdbx_description
1 polymer ?
#
loop_
_entity_poly.entity_id
_entity_poly.type
_entity_poly.pdbx_seq_one_letter_code
_entity_poly.pdbx_strand_id
1 'polypeptide(L)'
;MTTSLAGKYRLNKVFEGQECFYHFIQEKKNGKFQKVAGLNEIFEKKTNKWLCVIEGEFWTDDHTLYFGLVTQYNEAGNEYDYYRLKIS
;
A
#
# COMPACT_ATOMS: atom_id res chain seq x y z
N MET A 1 5.70 3.84 5.96
CA MET A 1 5.27 4.91 5.05
C MET A 1 6.33 5.07 3.98
N THR A 2 5.96 5.00 2.71
CA THR A 2 6.88 5.15 1.57
C THR A 2 6.36 6.21 0.61
N THR A 3 7.26 6.99 0.02
CA THR A 3 6.92 8.18 -0.76
C THR A 3 7.45 8.01 -2.19
N SER A 4 6.66 8.45 -3.17
CA SER A 4 7.06 8.52 -4.58
C SER A 4 8.31 9.37 -4.81
N LEU A 5 8.96 9.19 -5.96
CA LEU A 5 10.26 9.83 -6.28
C LEU A 5 10.23 11.37 -6.18
N ALA A 6 9.24 12.04 -6.75
CA ALA A 6 9.06 13.49 -6.63
C ALA A 6 8.19 13.89 -5.43
N GLY A 7 7.73 12.90 -4.64
CA GLY A 7 6.91 13.12 -3.45
C GLY A 7 5.50 13.61 -3.74
N LYS A 8 4.96 13.33 -4.93
CA LYS A 8 3.58 13.63 -5.30
C LYS A 8 2.58 12.77 -4.52
N TYR A 9 2.86 11.48 -4.39
CA TYR A 9 2.06 10.52 -3.62
C TYR A 9 2.87 9.84 -2.52
N ARG A 10 2.17 9.34 -1.51
CA ARG A 10 2.74 8.43 -0.51
C ARG A 10 1.75 7.34 -0.12
N LEU A 11 2.30 6.17 0.17
CA LEU A 11 1.60 5.06 0.79
C LEU A 11 1.72 5.20 2.31
N ASN A 12 0.57 5.15 2.97
CA ASN A 12 0.48 5.19 4.42
C ASN A 12 -0.34 4.02 4.96
N LYS A 13 -0.10 3.68 6.23
CA LYS A 13 -0.80 2.60 6.92
C LYS A 13 -1.10 3.00 8.36
N VAL A 14 -2.26 2.59 8.86
CA VAL A 14 -2.66 2.74 10.25
C VAL A 14 -3.08 1.39 10.81
N PHE A 15 -2.70 1.14 12.06
CA PHE A 15 -3.13 -0.03 12.81
C PHE A 15 -4.35 0.36 13.63
N GLU A 16 -5.52 -0.18 13.31
CA GLU A 16 -6.80 0.17 13.96
C GLU A 16 -7.22 -0.84 15.04
N GLY A 17 -6.30 -1.70 15.50
CA GLY A 17 -6.53 -2.62 16.62
C GLY A 17 -6.98 -4.03 16.22
N GLN A 18 -7.15 -4.32 14.93
CA GLN A 18 -7.25 -5.67 14.38
C GLN A 18 -5.93 -6.04 13.70
N GLU A 19 -5.66 -7.33 13.50
CA GLU A 19 -4.42 -7.89 12.91
C GLU A 19 -4.06 -7.36 11.51
N CYS A 20 -4.91 -6.51 10.91
CA CYS A 20 -4.75 -5.93 9.59
C CYS A 20 -4.50 -4.43 9.66
N PHE A 21 -3.56 -3.94 8.85
CA PHE A 21 -3.38 -2.52 8.63
C PHE A 21 -4.41 -1.99 7.63
N TYR A 22 -4.89 -0.77 7.87
CA TYR A 22 -5.61 -0.01 6.85
C TYR A 22 -4.60 0.78 6.01
N HIS A 23 -4.52 0.46 4.72
CA HIS A 23 -3.61 1.07 3.75
C HIS A 23 -4.34 2.11 2.91
N PHE A 24 -3.67 3.23 2.65
CA PHE A 24 -4.24 4.31 1.86
C PHE A 24 -3.17 5.15 1.15
N ILE A 25 -3.56 5.73 0.03
CA ILE A 25 -2.73 6.67 -0.72
C ILE A 25 -3.11 8.10 -0.31
N GLN A 26 -2.08 8.91 -0.15
CA GLN A 26 -2.22 10.35 0.00
C GLN A 26 -1.51 11.07 -1.14
N GLU A 27 -2.12 12.15 -1.63
CA GLU A 27 -1.56 13.04 -2.64
C GLU A 27 -1.16 14.37 -1.99
N LYS A 28 -0.01 14.91 -2.39
CA LYS A 28 0.47 16.22 -1.96
C LYS A 28 -0.19 17.32 -2.79
N LYS A 29 -1.07 18.10 -2.15
CA LYS A 29 -1.72 19.28 -2.73
C LYS A 29 -1.40 20.50 -1.89
N ASN A 30 -0.90 21.56 -2.52
CA ASN A 30 -0.55 22.82 -1.85
C ASN A 30 0.35 22.60 -0.60
N GLY A 31 1.34 21.71 -0.73
CA GLY A 31 2.28 21.38 0.35
C GLY A 31 1.75 20.43 1.43
N LYS A 32 0.47 20.04 1.40
CA LYS A 32 -0.15 19.15 2.40
C LYS A 32 -0.58 17.82 1.79
N PHE A 33 -0.45 16.73 2.54
CA PHE A 33 -0.92 15.42 2.11
C PHE A 33 -2.39 15.21 2.47
N GLN A 34 -3.19 14.84 1.47
CA GLN A 34 -4.61 14.54 1.63
C GLN A 34 -4.87 13.09 1.20
N LYS A 35 -5.68 12.35 1.95
CA LYS A 35 -6.09 10.98 1.57
C LYS A 35 -6.90 11.06 0.26
N VAL A 36 -6.51 10.27 -0.74
CA VAL A 36 -7.19 10.21 -2.04
C VAL A 36 -7.77 8.83 -2.37
N ALA A 37 -7.26 7.77 -1.75
CA ALA A 37 -7.79 6.42 -1.95
C ALA A 37 -7.56 5.53 -0.71
N GLY A 38 -8.57 4.78 -0.31
CA GLY A 38 -8.42 3.63 0.59
C GLY A 38 -8.07 2.40 -0.22
N LEU A 39 -6.89 1.80 0.01
CA LEU A 39 -6.41 0.70 -0.82
C LEU A 39 -7.09 -0.61 -0.49
N ASN A 40 -7.42 -0.88 0.78
CA ASN A 40 -8.03 -2.14 1.20
C ASN A 40 -9.32 -2.44 0.42
N GLU A 41 -10.25 -1.47 0.37
CA GLU A 41 -11.52 -1.63 -0.35
C GLU A 41 -11.34 -1.81 -1.87
N ILE A 42 -10.42 -1.04 -2.47
CA ILE A 42 -10.14 -1.13 -3.91
C ILE A 42 -9.50 -2.48 -4.24
N PHE A 43 -8.60 -2.94 -3.39
CA PHE A 43 -7.86 -4.17 -3.56
C PHE A 43 -8.78 -5.39 -3.42
N GLU A 44 -9.61 -5.44 -2.38
CA GLU A 44 -10.56 -6.51 -2.13
C GLU A 44 -11.55 -6.64 -3.28
N LYS A 45 -12.13 -5.53 -3.76
CA LYS A 45 -13.04 -5.54 -4.92
C LYS A 45 -12.41 -6.08 -6.21
N LYS A 46 -11.10 -5.91 -6.39
CA LYS A 46 -10.38 -6.34 -7.61
C LYS A 46 -9.80 -7.73 -7.54
N THR A 47 -9.43 -8.19 -6.34
CA THR A 47 -8.64 -9.42 -6.16
C THR A 47 -9.37 -10.48 -5.35
N ASN A 48 -10.46 -10.12 -4.67
CA ASN A 48 -11.16 -10.94 -3.68
C ASN A 48 -10.25 -11.40 -2.52
N LYS A 49 -9.21 -10.61 -2.21
CA LYS A 49 -8.24 -10.84 -1.11
C LYS A 49 -8.20 -9.64 -0.16
N TRP A 50 -7.85 -9.87 1.10
CA TRP A 50 -7.67 -8.81 2.09
C TRP A 50 -6.24 -8.26 2.06
N LEU A 51 -6.13 -6.92 2.01
CA LEU A 51 -4.84 -6.22 2.05
C LEU A 51 -4.41 -5.97 3.51
N CYS A 52 -4.10 -7.04 4.26
CA CYS A 52 -3.85 -6.97 5.69
C CYS A 52 -2.45 -6.51 6.07
N VAL A 53 -1.41 -7.21 5.59
CA VAL A 53 -0.01 -6.86 5.84
C VAL A 53 0.72 -6.83 4.51
N ILE A 54 1.35 -5.70 4.22
CA ILE A 54 2.21 -5.54 3.06
C ILE A 54 3.62 -5.19 3.51
N GLU A 55 4.59 -5.67 2.74
CA GLU A 55 6.02 -5.43 2.94
C GLU A 55 6.72 -5.23 1.60
N GLY A 56 7.98 -4.76 1.65
CA GLY A 56 8.78 -4.51 0.46
C GLY A 56 8.18 -3.42 -0.44
N GLU A 57 7.54 -2.41 0.14
CA GLU A 57 6.85 -1.38 -0.63
C GLU A 57 7.85 -0.38 -1.25
N PHE A 58 7.84 -0.24 -2.58
CA PHE A 58 8.69 0.72 -3.27
C PHE A 58 8.01 1.37 -4.47
N TRP A 59 8.37 2.63 -4.73
CA TRP A 59 7.93 3.38 -5.89
C TRP A 59 8.99 3.30 -6.99
N THR A 60 8.56 3.02 -8.22
CA THR A 60 9.45 3.07 -9.40
C THR A 60 9.42 4.43 -10.09
N ASP A 61 8.30 5.13 -9.95
CA ASP A 61 8.06 6.49 -10.42
C ASP A 61 7.00 7.13 -9.51
N ASP A 62 6.44 8.29 -9.90
CA ASP A 62 5.43 8.97 -9.09
C ASP A 62 4.08 8.28 -9.03
N HIS A 63 3.78 7.41 -9.97
CA HIS A 63 2.47 6.84 -10.20
C HIS A 63 2.44 5.31 -10.07
N THR A 64 3.61 4.68 -9.92
CA THR A 64 3.74 3.21 -9.91
C THR A 64 4.37 2.73 -8.60
N LEU A 65 3.54 2.10 -7.77
CA LEU A 65 3.89 1.49 -6.49
C LEU A 65 3.88 -0.05 -6.63
N TYR A 66 4.91 -0.70 -6.09
CA TYR A 66 4.97 -2.14 -5.90
C TYR A 66 4.96 -2.48 -4.41
N PHE A 67 4.37 -3.62 -4.07
CA PHE A 67 4.37 -4.17 -2.71
C PHE A 67 4.13 -5.68 -2.74
N GLY A 68 4.61 -6.39 -1.72
CA GLY A 68 4.25 -7.78 -1.44
C GLY A 68 3.15 -7.85 -0.40
N LEU A 69 2.06 -8.56 -0.68
CA LEU A 69 1.06 -8.96 0.31
C LEU A 69 1.56 -10.22 1.01
N VAL A 70 1.70 -10.18 2.33
CA VAL A 70 2.03 -11.36 3.13
C VAL A 70 0.87 -12.34 3.06
N THR A 71 1.12 -13.55 2.57
CA THR A 71 0.12 -14.62 2.48
C THR A 71 0.29 -15.67 3.57
N GLN A 72 1.51 -15.88 4.05
CA GLN A 72 1.83 -16.80 5.16
C GLN A 72 2.99 -16.26 6.01
N TYR A 73 2.90 -16.46 7.33
CA TYR A 73 3.98 -16.16 8.27
C TYR A 73 4.76 -17.43 8.59
N ASN A 74 6.07 -17.43 8.33
CA ASN A 74 6.95 -18.57 8.62
C ASN A 74 8.21 -18.10 9.35
N GLU A 75 8.79 -18.96 10.21
CA GLU A 75 10.02 -18.65 10.95
C GLU A 75 11.23 -18.39 10.04
N ALA A 76 11.24 -18.99 8.84
CA ALA A 76 12.29 -18.81 7.84
C ALA A 76 12.11 -17.55 6.97
N GLY A 77 10.98 -16.85 7.09
CA GLY A 77 10.62 -15.71 6.26
C GLY A 77 9.20 -15.84 5.69
N ASN A 78 8.50 -14.71 5.60
CA ASN A 78 7.11 -14.69 5.11
C ASN A 78 7.02 -15.05 3.62
N GLU A 79 5.87 -15.56 3.21
CA GLU A 79 5.52 -15.73 1.80
C GLU A 79 4.73 -14.52 1.29
N TYR A 80 4.92 -14.18 0.00
CA TYR A 80 4.35 -12.99 -0.59
C TYR A 80 3.71 -13.23 -1.95
N ASP A 81 2.55 -12.61 -2.17
CA ASP A 81 2.05 -12.29 -3.50
C ASP A 81 2.44 -10.85 -3.87
N TYR A 82 3.09 -10.64 -5.01
CA TYR A 82 3.51 -9.29 -5.43
C TYR A 82 2.47 -8.59 -6.31
N TYR A 83 2.23 -7.32 -6.01
CA TYR A 83 1.27 -6.47 -6.72
C TYR A 83 1.89 -5.17 -7.20
N ARG A 84 1.27 -4.63 -8.25
CA ARG A 84 1.55 -3.30 -8.80
C ARG A 84 0.28 -2.45 -8.75
N LEU A 85 0.38 -1.28 -8.13
CA LEU A 85 -0.62 -0.23 -8.19
C LEU A 85 -0.14 0.87 -9.14
N LYS A 86 -0.97 1.20 -10.15
CA LYS A 86 -0.76 2.35 -11.03
C LYS A 86 -1.83 3.41 -10.76
N ILE A 87 -1.40 4.63 -10.47
CA ILE A 87 -2.24 5.81 -10.22
C ILE A 87 -2.35 6.60 -11.53
N SER A 88 -3.56 6.93 -11.95
CA SER A 88 -3.86 7.71 -13.16
C SER A 88 -4.31 9.12 -12.83
#